data_AF-A0A266QE32-F1
#
_entry.id   AF-A0A266QE32-F1
#
_cell.length_a   1.000
_cell.length_b   1.000
_cell.length_c   1.000
_cell.angle_alpha   90.00
_cell.angle_beta   90.00
_cell.angle_gamma   90.00
#
_symmetry.space_group_name_H-M   'P 1'
#
loop_
_entity.id
_entity.type
_entity.pdbx_description
1 polymer ?
#
loop_
_entity_poly.entity_id
_entity_poly.type
_entity_poly.pdbx_seq_one_letter_code
_entity_poly.pdbx_strand_id
1 'polypeptide(L)'
;MFANILHLIAYSLLSLFLIIVVLRFLLQIVRADFYNPVSQAIVKITMPLLKPLRKVIPGLLGIDMASVVLILLVQLFASAILCLITGLTGLIALPHILLAWGFAGALTIISNIFFWCMIISIIGSFIAPMSHHPLLTLANQIINPLAAPIRKVIPPLGGVIDISPIIILLGLQVVDMLIIRFAMFLSVNPQVVLGYWS
;
A
#
# COMPACT_ATOMS: atom_id res chain seq x y z
N MET A 1 21.26 -20.99 5.86
CA MET A 1 20.11 -21.65 5.19
C MET A 1 18.81 -21.48 5.98
N PHE A 2 18.69 -21.98 7.21
CA PHE A 2 17.46 -21.84 8.03
C PHE A 2 17.02 -20.38 8.27
N ALA A 3 17.95 -19.47 8.59
CA ALA A 3 17.65 -18.06 8.80
C ALA A 3 17.04 -17.38 7.56
N ASN A 4 17.50 -17.75 6.36
CA ASN A 4 16.96 -17.19 5.10
C ASN A 4 15.53 -17.68 4.83
N ILE A 5 15.25 -18.96 5.13
CA ILE A 5 13.89 -19.51 5.00
C ILE A 5 12.96 -18.83 6.01
N LEU A 6 13.40 -18.67 7.26
CA LEU A 6 12.65 -17.98 8.29
C LEU A 6 12.39 -16.51 7.93
N HIS A 7 13.41 -15.82 7.40
CA HIS A 7 13.30 -14.45 6.91
C HIS A 7 12.27 -14.34 5.79
N LEU A 8 12.33 -15.22 4.78
CA LEU A 8 11.36 -15.23 3.67
C LEU A 8 9.92 -15.40 4.16
N ILE A 9 9.69 -16.37 5.05
CA ILE A 9 8.36 -16.65 5.59
C ILE A 9 7.86 -15.45 6.41
N ALA A 10 8.70 -14.94 7.32
CA ALA A 10 8.36 -13.79 8.15
C ALA A 10 8.07 -12.55 7.30
N TYR A 11 8.98 -12.21 6.37
CA TYR A 11 8.84 -11.08 5.46
C TYR A 11 7.54 -11.17 4.66
N SER A 12 7.24 -12.35 4.09
CA SER A 12 6.03 -12.55 3.28
C SER A 12 4.75 -12.38 4.11
N LEU A 13 4.66 -13.01 5.29
CA LEU A 13 3.48 -12.90 6.15
C LEU A 13 3.27 -11.48 6.70
N LEU A 14 4.35 -10.84 7.14
CA LEU A 14 4.31 -9.47 7.65
C LEU A 14 3.97 -8.47 6.53
N SER A 15 4.49 -8.68 5.31
CA SER A 15 4.18 -7.87 4.14
C SER A 15 2.71 -7.99 3.73
N LEU A 16 2.16 -9.21 3.70
CA LEU A 16 0.72 -9.42 3.45
C LEU A 16 -0.15 -8.70 4.48
N PHE A 17 0.22 -8.78 5.76
CA PHE A 17 -0.49 -8.07 6.81
C PHE A 17 -0.41 -6.55 6.63
N LEU A 18 0.78 -6.02 6.31
CA LEU A 18 0.95 -4.59 6.05
C LEU A 18 0.15 -4.12 4.83
N ILE A 19 0.08 -4.91 3.76
CA ILE A 19 -0.77 -4.61 2.60
C ILE A 19 -2.24 -4.46 3.02
N ILE A 20 -2.75 -5.34 3.90
CA ILE A 20 -4.13 -5.22 4.41
C ILE A 20 -4.32 -3.91 5.18
N VAL A 21 -3.34 -3.51 5.99
CA VAL A 21 -3.39 -2.25 6.75
C VAL A 21 -3.31 -1.02 5.83
N VAL A 22 -2.46 -1.05 4.80
CA VAL A 22 -2.37 0.02 3.79
C VAL A 22 -3.65 0.09 2.97
N LEU A 23 -4.21 -1.04 2.53
CA LEU A 23 -5.51 -1.07 1.86
C LEU A 23 -6.60 -0.47 2.73
N ARG A 24 -6.62 -0.75 4.04
CA ARG A 24 -7.59 -0.14 4.95
C ARG A 24 -7.53 1.38 4.94
N PHE A 25 -6.33 1.95 4.88
CA PHE A 25 -6.12 3.39 4.76
C PHE A 25 -6.61 3.92 3.41
N LEU A 26 -6.22 3.27 2.31
CA LEU A 26 -6.60 3.67 0.94
C LEU A 26 -8.12 3.61 0.75
N LEU A 27 -8.78 2.55 1.19
CA LEU A 27 -10.23 2.39 1.12
C LEU A 27 -10.97 3.53 1.82
N GLN A 28 -10.44 4.04 2.94
CA GLN A 28 -11.04 5.18 3.62
C GLN A 28 -10.79 6.50 2.90
N ILE A 29 -9.59 6.70 2.34
CA ILE A 29 -9.27 7.90 1.55
C ILE A 29 -10.17 8.00 0.34
N VAL A 30 -10.33 6.91 -0.41
CA VAL A 30 -11.17 6.90 -1.62
C VAL A 30 -12.65 6.78 -1.31
N ARG A 31 -13.02 6.66 -0.03
CA ARG A 31 -14.40 6.42 0.44
C ARG A 31 -15.04 5.23 -0.29
N ALA A 32 -14.29 4.14 -0.35
CA ALA A 32 -14.69 2.90 -1.00
C ALA A 32 -15.99 2.35 -0.40
N ASP A 33 -16.70 1.56 -1.19
CA ASP A 33 -17.96 0.96 -0.77
C ASP A 33 -17.74 -0.07 0.35
N PHE A 34 -18.33 0.19 1.52
CA PHE A 34 -18.26 -0.69 2.70
C PHE A 34 -19.23 -1.88 2.62
N TYR A 35 -20.15 -1.91 1.64
CA TYR A 35 -20.96 -3.11 1.36
C TYR A 35 -20.18 -4.17 0.58
N ASN A 36 -19.03 -3.83 0.01
CA ASN A 36 -18.17 -4.78 -0.66
C ASN A 36 -17.57 -5.80 0.34
N PRO A 37 -17.67 -7.12 0.08
CA PRO A 37 -17.21 -8.14 1.04
C PRO A 37 -15.71 -8.07 1.33
N VAL A 38 -14.89 -7.66 0.36
CA VAL A 38 -13.44 -7.52 0.53
C VAL A 38 -13.13 -6.29 1.40
N SER A 39 -13.86 -5.18 1.20
CA SER A 39 -13.78 -4.00 2.07
C SER A 39 -14.12 -4.36 3.52
N GLN A 40 -15.20 -5.13 3.72
CA GLN A 40 -15.61 -5.60 5.06
C GLN A 40 -14.55 -6.51 5.70
N ALA A 41 -13.95 -7.43 4.94
CA ALA A 41 -12.89 -8.29 5.45
C ALA A 41 -11.69 -7.47 5.93
N ILE A 42 -11.22 -6.51 5.12
CA ILE A 42 -10.10 -5.62 5.48
C ILE A 42 -10.43 -4.79 6.73
N VAL A 43 -11.63 -4.21 6.79
CA VAL A 43 -12.11 -3.46 7.95
C VAL A 43 -12.16 -4.36 9.20
N LYS A 44 -12.71 -5.56 9.09
CA LYS A 44 -12.82 -6.52 10.20
C LYS A 44 -11.46 -6.94 10.75
N ILE A 45 -10.48 -7.19 9.87
CA ILE A 45 -9.11 -7.58 10.25
C ILE A 45 -8.39 -6.43 10.96
N THR A 46 -8.56 -5.19 10.48
CA THR A 46 -7.80 -4.03 10.97
C THR A 46 -8.43 -3.33 12.17
N MET A 47 -9.75 -3.43 12.36
CA MET A 47 -10.48 -2.75 13.43
C MET A 47 -9.99 -3.03 14.85
N PRO A 48 -9.63 -4.27 15.25
CA PRO A 48 -9.13 -4.54 16.59
C PRO A 48 -7.92 -3.69 16.98
N LEU A 49 -7.03 -3.40 16.01
CA LEU A 49 -5.85 -2.56 16.21
C LEU A 49 -6.17 -1.06 16.07
N LEU A 50 -7.05 -0.69 15.14
CA LEU A 50 -7.41 0.72 14.92
C LEU A 50 -8.27 1.32 16.03
N LYS A 51 -9.17 0.55 16.65
CA LYS A 51 -10.06 1.04 17.72
C LYS A 51 -9.30 1.68 18.90
N PRO A 52 -8.28 1.04 19.51
CA PRO A 52 -7.51 1.69 20.58
C PRO A 52 -6.72 2.90 20.07
N LEU A 53 -6.11 2.82 18.88
CA LEU A 53 -5.35 3.94 18.31
C LEU A 53 -6.22 5.18 18.09
N ARG A 54 -7.44 5.02 17.56
CA ARG A 54 -8.39 6.13 17.33
C ARG A 54 -8.89 6.80 18.61
N LYS A 55 -8.73 6.17 19.78
CA LYS A 55 -9.04 6.83 21.07
C LYS A 55 -8.01 7.89 21.43
N VAL A 56 -6.77 7.71 20.99
CA VAL A 56 -5.64 8.60 21.33
C VAL A 56 -5.32 9.54 20.18
N ILE A 57 -5.46 9.06 18.95
CA ILE A 57 -5.03 9.76 17.74
C ILE A 57 -6.28 10.31 17.04
N PRO A 58 -6.50 11.64 17.04
CA PRO A 58 -7.61 12.24 16.33
C PRO A 58 -7.40 12.14 14.81
N GLY A 59 -8.51 12.08 14.06
CA GLY A 59 -8.45 12.27 12.61
C GLY A 59 -8.05 13.72 12.27
N LEU A 60 -7.30 13.92 11.19
CA LEU A 60 -6.85 15.24 10.74
C LEU A 60 -7.20 15.42 9.26
N LEU A 61 -7.82 16.55 8.90
CA LEU A 61 -8.17 16.91 7.52
C LEU A 61 -8.98 15.83 6.76
N GLY A 62 -9.83 15.09 7.47
CA GLY A 62 -10.62 14.00 6.88
C GLY A 62 -9.83 12.71 6.60
N ILE A 63 -8.54 12.66 6.99
CA ILE A 63 -7.69 11.47 6.93
C ILE A 63 -7.71 10.76 8.28
N ASP A 64 -7.76 9.42 8.25
CA ASP A 64 -7.60 8.59 9.44
C ASP A 64 -6.14 8.48 9.86
N MET A 65 -5.71 9.43 10.70
CA MET A 65 -4.33 9.42 11.22
C MET A 65 -4.02 8.16 12.04
N ALA A 66 -5.02 7.52 12.65
CA ALA A 66 -4.82 6.25 13.34
C ALA A 66 -4.41 5.13 12.36
N SER A 67 -4.90 5.16 11.11
CA SER A 67 -4.44 4.22 10.08
C SER A 67 -3.00 4.49 9.63
N VAL A 68 -2.61 5.76 9.47
CA VAL A 68 -1.21 6.11 9.16
C VAL A 68 -0.27 5.65 10.26
N VAL A 69 -0.62 5.92 11.52
CA VAL A 69 0.17 5.46 12.67
C VAL A 69 0.19 3.93 12.74
N LEU A 70 -0.92 3.26 12.48
CA LEU A 70 -0.93 1.79 12.45
C LEU A 70 0.02 1.24 11.38
N ILE A 71 0.04 1.81 10.17
CA ILE A 71 0.98 1.42 9.11
C ILE A 71 2.43 1.50 9.64
N LEU A 72 2.81 2.64 10.24
CA LEU A 72 4.17 2.84 10.75
C LEU A 72 4.50 1.94 11.94
N LEU A 73 3.55 1.67 12.84
CA LEU A 73 3.74 0.77 13.96
C LEU A 73 3.92 -0.68 13.53
N VAL A 74 3.08 -1.15 12.59
CA VAL A 74 3.23 -2.49 12.00
C VAL A 74 4.58 -2.61 11.32
N GLN A 75 5.01 -1.56 10.65
CA GLN A 75 6.27 -1.54 9.96
C GLN A 75 7.47 -1.56 10.90
N LEU A 76 7.45 -0.75 11.97
CA LEU A 76 8.44 -0.78 13.03
C LEU A 76 8.53 -2.16 13.69
N PHE A 77 7.38 -2.78 13.98
CA PHE A 77 7.31 -4.11 14.58
C PHE A 77 7.88 -5.18 13.65
N ALA A 78 7.51 -5.14 12.38
CA ALA A 78 8.03 -6.05 11.37
C ALA A 78 9.55 -5.89 11.21
N SER A 79 10.05 -4.65 11.13
CA SER A 79 11.48 -4.36 11.05
C SER A 79 12.24 -4.88 12.26
N ALA A 80 11.69 -4.74 13.46
CA ALA A 80 12.30 -5.29 14.66
C ALA A 80 12.43 -6.83 14.59
N ILE A 81 11.38 -7.53 14.16
CA ILE A 81 11.42 -8.99 13.95
C ILE A 81 12.48 -9.37 12.91
N LEU A 82 12.50 -8.68 11.77
CA LEU A 82 13.46 -8.97 10.71
C LEU A 82 14.90 -8.67 11.14
N CYS A 83 15.13 -7.64 11.96
CA CYS A 83 16.44 -7.37 12.57
C CYS A 83 16.90 -8.52 13.47
N LEU A 84 15.99 -9.12 14.26
CA LEU A 84 16.30 -10.29 15.09
C LEU A 84 16.67 -11.51 14.24
N ILE A 85 15.95 -11.76 13.14
CA ILE A 85 16.19 -12.91 12.25
C ILE A 85 17.51 -12.76 11.47
N THR A 86 17.83 -11.55 11.03
CA THR A 86 19.02 -11.24 10.23
C THR A 86 20.28 -11.02 11.08
N GLY A 87 20.14 -10.88 12.41
CA GLY A 87 21.23 -10.57 13.33
C GLY A 87 21.60 -9.08 13.39
N LEU A 88 20.83 -8.19 12.75
CA LEU A 88 21.02 -6.74 12.74
C LEU A 88 20.42 -6.07 13.99
N THR A 89 20.60 -6.67 15.17
CA THR A 89 19.91 -6.27 16.41
C THR A 89 20.27 -4.86 16.88
N GLY A 90 21.45 -4.34 16.51
CA GLY A 90 21.86 -2.96 16.80
C GLY A 90 20.91 -1.90 16.23
N LEU A 91 20.19 -2.18 15.14
CA LEU A 91 19.21 -1.27 14.55
C LEU A 91 17.95 -1.11 15.42
N ILE A 92 17.63 -2.07 16.27
CA ILE A 92 16.47 -2.01 17.17
C ILE A 92 16.63 -0.88 18.20
N ALA A 93 17.87 -0.57 18.59
CA ALA A 93 18.19 0.55 19.46
C ALA A 93 17.99 1.92 18.78
N LEU A 94 17.75 1.95 17.47
CA LEU A 94 17.59 3.16 16.65
C LEU A 94 16.18 3.20 16.00
N PRO A 95 15.09 3.23 16.80
CA PRO A 95 13.73 3.10 16.28
C PRO A 95 13.32 4.25 15.34
N HIS A 96 13.91 5.44 15.49
CA HIS A 96 13.66 6.57 14.60
C HIS A 96 14.15 6.29 13.16
N ILE A 97 15.25 5.54 12.99
CA ILE A 97 15.73 5.11 11.67
C ILE A 97 14.75 4.10 11.07
N LEU A 98 14.33 3.11 11.86
CA LEU A 98 13.36 2.10 11.41
C LEU A 98 12.01 2.72 11.03
N LEU A 99 11.57 3.77 11.73
CA LEU A 99 10.38 4.54 11.38
C LEU A 99 10.56 5.31 10.06
N ALA A 100 11.70 5.96 9.85
CA ALA A 100 12.00 6.68 8.60
C ALA A 100 12.05 5.71 7.40
N TRP A 101 12.68 4.55 7.58
CA TRP A 101 12.70 3.50 6.56
C TRP A 101 11.32 2.90 6.33
N GLY A 102 10.57 2.67 7.42
CA GLY A 102 9.22 2.16 7.36
C GLY A 102 8.27 3.08 6.58
N PHE A 103 8.46 4.39 6.69
CA PHE A 103 7.74 5.38 5.89
C PHE A 103 8.05 5.22 4.39
N ALA A 104 9.32 5.08 4.00
CA ALA A 104 9.68 4.81 2.60
C ALA A 104 9.10 3.47 2.10
N GLY A 105 9.13 2.42 2.92
CA GLY A 105 8.51 1.13 2.61
C GLY A 105 6.99 1.24 2.44
N ALA A 106 6.30 2.00 3.28
CA ALA A 106 4.86 2.24 3.17
C ALA A 106 4.49 2.97 1.87
N LEU A 107 5.26 4.00 1.47
CA LEU A 107 5.08 4.68 0.18
C LEU A 107 5.25 3.70 -0.98
N THR A 108 6.25 2.82 -0.90
CA THR A 108 6.48 1.80 -1.93
C THR A 108 5.30 0.84 -2.04
N ILE A 109 4.72 0.39 -0.92
CA ILE A 109 3.53 -0.47 -0.92
C ILE A 109 2.31 0.26 -1.49
N ILE A 110 2.10 1.52 -1.11
CA ILE A 110 1.00 2.33 -1.64
C ILE A 110 1.10 2.43 -3.16
N SER A 111 2.28 2.77 -3.69
CA SER A 111 2.51 2.88 -5.13
C SER A 111 2.28 1.53 -5.84
N ASN A 112 2.80 0.43 -5.28
CA ASN A 112 2.56 -0.92 -5.78
C ASN A 112 1.08 -1.29 -5.81
N ILE A 113 0.30 -0.93 -4.78
CA ILE A 113 -1.15 -1.17 -4.77
C ILE A 113 -1.82 -0.42 -5.93
N PHE A 114 -1.49 0.85 -6.15
CA PHE A 114 -2.01 1.58 -7.32
C PHE A 114 -1.59 0.93 -8.64
N PHE A 115 -0.34 0.49 -8.76
CA PHE A 115 0.12 -0.21 -9.97
C PHE A 115 -0.71 -1.47 -10.22
N TRP A 116 -0.84 -2.36 -9.23
CA TRP A 116 -1.59 -3.60 -9.39
C TRP A 116 -3.10 -3.38 -9.57
N CYS A 117 -3.71 -2.40 -8.88
CA CYS A 117 -5.10 -2.03 -9.13
C CYS A 117 -5.30 -1.54 -10.56
N MET A 118 -4.36 -0.76 -11.11
CA MET A 118 -4.40 -0.32 -12.51
C MET A 118 -4.37 -1.50 -13.47
N ILE A 119 -3.47 -2.47 -13.24
CA ILE A 119 -3.38 -3.69 -14.05
C ILE A 119 -4.69 -4.50 -13.97
N ILE A 120 -5.24 -4.70 -12.77
CA ILE A 120 -6.52 -5.39 -12.57
C ILE A 120 -7.64 -4.69 -13.34
N SER A 121 -7.72 -3.36 -13.28
CA SER A 121 -8.71 -2.56 -14.01
C SER A 121 -8.57 -2.70 -15.53
N ILE A 122 -7.35 -2.69 -16.07
CA ILE A 122 -7.10 -2.90 -17.50
C ILE A 122 -7.56 -4.30 -17.91
N ILE A 123 -7.10 -5.34 -17.22
CA ILE A 123 -7.47 -6.73 -17.52
C ILE A 123 -8.99 -6.91 -17.42
N GLY A 124 -9.61 -6.35 -16.39
CA GLY A 124 -11.06 -6.37 -16.20
C GLY A 124 -11.83 -5.72 -17.35
N SER A 125 -11.33 -4.60 -17.89
CA SER A 125 -11.97 -3.90 -19.01
C SER A 125 -11.98 -4.71 -20.31
N PHE A 126 -10.96 -5.54 -20.55
CA PHE A 126 -10.90 -6.40 -21.75
C PHE A 126 -11.69 -7.70 -21.58
N ILE A 127 -11.63 -8.31 -20.40
CA ILE A 127 -12.20 -9.64 -20.17
C ILE A 127 -13.68 -9.57 -19.80
N ALA A 128 -14.07 -8.61 -18.95
CA ALA A 128 -15.41 -8.56 -18.38
C ALA A 128 -15.86 -7.12 -18.06
N PRO A 129 -16.07 -6.27 -19.08
CA PRO A 129 -16.34 -4.83 -18.91
C PRO A 129 -17.60 -4.51 -18.08
N MET A 130 -18.57 -5.42 -18.03
CA MET A 130 -19.83 -5.25 -17.26
C MET A 130 -19.86 -6.05 -15.95
N SER A 131 -18.71 -6.56 -15.49
CA SER A 131 -18.62 -7.36 -14.27
C SER A 131 -18.73 -6.52 -13.01
N HIS A 132 -19.50 -7.04 -12.04
CA HIS A 132 -19.64 -6.45 -10.71
C HIS A 132 -18.78 -7.19 -9.67
N HIS A 133 -17.71 -7.86 -10.11
CA HIS A 133 -16.86 -8.64 -9.21
C HIS A 133 -16.25 -7.76 -8.08
N PRO A 134 -16.33 -8.18 -6.80
CA PRO A 134 -15.93 -7.34 -5.66
C PRO A 134 -14.50 -6.79 -5.72
N LEU A 135 -13.52 -7.58 -6.22
CA LEU A 135 -12.14 -7.10 -6.35
C LEU A 135 -11.98 -6.06 -7.47
N LEU A 136 -12.71 -6.23 -8.58
CA LEU A 136 -12.62 -5.31 -9.72
C LEU A 136 -13.24 -3.95 -9.37
N THR A 137 -14.37 -3.96 -8.66
CA THR A 137 -15.02 -2.74 -8.20
C THR A 137 -14.13 -1.97 -7.22
N LEU A 138 -13.46 -2.64 -6.28
CA LEU A 138 -12.49 -1.99 -5.39
C LEU A 138 -11.26 -1.46 -6.13
N ALA A 139 -10.67 -2.23 -7.04
CA ALA A 139 -9.53 -1.77 -7.84
C ALA A 139 -9.89 -0.49 -8.61
N ASN A 140 -11.06 -0.47 -9.25
CA ASN A 140 -11.56 0.72 -9.95
C ASN A 140 -11.78 1.91 -8.99
N GLN A 141 -12.32 1.69 -7.79
CA GLN A 141 -12.51 2.74 -6.78
C GLN A 141 -11.17 3.31 -6.28
N ILE A 142 -10.17 2.47 -6.07
CA ILE A 142 -8.83 2.88 -5.67
C ILE A 142 -8.17 3.71 -6.77
N ILE A 143 -8.34 3.33 -8.05
CA ILE A 143 -7.71 4.02 -9.20
C ILE A 143 -8.45 5.30 -9.60
N ASN A 144 -9.75 5.40 -9.31
CA ASN A 144 -10.57 6.51 -9.76
C ASN A 144 -10.03 7.92 -9.42
N PRO A 145 -9.45 8.19 -8.23
CA PRO A 145 -8.84 9.49 -7.93
C PRO A 145 -7.67 9.85 -8.85
N LEU A 146 -6.95 8.87 -9.40
CA LEU A 146 -5.88 9.08 -10.39
C LEU A 146 -6.46 9.18 -11.81
N ALA A 147 -7.41 8.31 -12.16
CA ALA A 147 -7.96 8.24 -13.50
C ALA A 147 -8.93 9.37 -13.84
N ALA A 148 -9.79 9.79 -12.90
CA ALA A 148 -10.82 10.78 -13.17
C ALA A 148 -10.26 12.16 -13.61
N PRO A 149 -9.19 12.70 -12.98
CA PRO A 149 -8.54 13.92 -13.47
C PRO A 149 -7.96 13.75 -14.88
N ILE A 150 -7.33 12.60 -15.18
CA ILE A 150 -6.73 12.35 -16.50
C ILE A 150 -7.81 12.25 -17.58
N ARG A 151 -8.90 11.52 -17.31
CA ARG A 151 -10.05 11.38 -18.22
C ARG A 151 -10.76 12.71 -18.49
N LYS A 152 -10.67 13.69 -17.59
CA LYS A 152 -11.19 15.04 -17.84
C LYS A 152 -10.35 15.81 -18.85
N VAL A 153 -9.04 15.58 -18.90
CA VAL A 153 -8.12 16.25 -19.83
C VAL A 153 -8.07 15.51 -21.17
N ILE A 154 -8.06 14.17 -21.13
CA ILE A 154 -7.99 13.30 -22.30
C ILE A 154 -9.14 12.28 -22.21
N PRO A 155 -10.34 12.64 -22.70
CA PRO A 155 -11.46 11.71 -22.74
C PRO A 155 -11.15 10.47 -23.58
N PRO A 156 -11.80 9.32 -23.33
CA PRO A 156 -11.62 8.10 -24.11
C PRO A 156 -11.85 8.35 -25.61
N LEU A 157 -10.90 7.90 -26.45
CA LEU A 157 -11.00 8.06 -27.90
C LEU A 157 -12.17 7.23 -28.44
N GLY A 158 -13.11 7.91 -29.11
CA GLY A 158 -14.31 7.28 -29.65
C GLY A 158 -15.23 6.65 -28.60
N GLY A 159 -15.03 6.96 -27.31
CA GLY A 159 -15.80 6.38 -26.20
C GLY A 159 -15.40 4.95 -25.82
N VAL A 160 -14.43 4.33 -26.51
CA VAL A 160 -14.08 2.91 -26.35
C VAL A 160 -12.65 2.72 -25.84
N ILE A 161 -11.69 3.53 -26.30
CA ILE A 161 -10.27 3.37 -25.94
C ILE A 161 -9.89 4.40 -24.88
N ASP A 162 -9.72 3.93 -23.64
CA ASP A 162 -9.21 4.75 -22.55
C ASP A 162 -7.67 4.74 -22.54
N ILE A 163 -7.05 5.90 -22.76
CA ILE A 163 -5.58 6.08 -22.72
C ILE A 163 -5.08 6.36 -21.29
N SER A 164 -5.97 6.72 -20.36
CA SER A 164 -5.62 7.02 -18.96
C SER A 164 -4.75 5.94 -18.29
N PRO A 165 -4.98 4.62 -18.49
CA PRO A 165 -4.08 3.57 -18.04
C PRO A 165 -2.60 3.81 -18.30
N ILE A 166 -2.23 4.18 -19.53
CA ILE A 166 -0.84 4.36 -19.94
C ILE A 166 -0.22 5.53 -19.18
N ILE A 167 -0.95 6.64 -19.08
CA ILE A 167 -0.51 7.85 -18.38
C ILE A 167 -0.33 7.57 -16.88
N ILE A 168 -1.27 6.85 -16.26
CA ILE A 168 -1.18 6.47 -14.85
C ILE A 168 0.02 5.58 -14.60
N LEU A 169 0.24 4.56 -15.43
CA LEU A 169 1.38 3.64 -15.28
C LEU A 169 2.72 4.38 -15.43
N LEU A 170 2.84 5.28 -16.41
CA LEU A 170 4.03 6.13 -16.55
C LEU A 170 4.23 7.06 -15.35
N GLY A 171 3.16 7.67 -14.85
CA GLY A 171 3.20 8.51 -13.65
C GLY A 171 3.65 7.72 -12.40
N LEU A 172 3.12 6.51 -12.23
CA LEU A 172 3.50 5.61 -11.14
C LEU A 172 4.97 5.18 -11.24
N GLN A 173 5.50 4.92 -12.45
CA GLN A 173 6.93 4.64 -12.63
C GLN A 173 7.81 5.81 -12.17
N VAL A 174 7.42 7.05 -12.47
CA VAL A 174 8.13 8.24 -11.98
C VAL A 174 8.06 8.32 -10.45
N VAL A 175 6.87 8.09 -9.86
CA VAL A 175 6.68 8.07 -8.41
C VAL A 175 7.57 7.00 -7.76
N ASP A 176 7.60 5.78 -8.29
CA ASP A 176 8.47 4.71 -7.80
C ASP A 176 9.94 5.09 -7.89
N MET A 177 10.38 5.73 -8.99
CA MET A 177 11.76 6.20 -9.09
C MET A 177 12.11 7.24 -8.01
N LEU A 178 11.18 8.14 -7.69
CA LEU A 178 11.37 9.13 -6.63
C LEU A 178 11.40 8.46 -5.24
N ILE A 179 10.54 7.47 -4.99
CA ILE A 179 10.53 6.70 -3.75
C ILE A 179 11.84 5.93 -3.57
N ILE A 180 12.34 5.28 -4.62
CA ILE A 180 13.63 4.58 -4.59
C ILE A 180 14.78 5.54 -4.30
N ARG A 181 14.81 6.72 -4.94
CA ARG A 181 15.82 7.76 -4.65
C ARG A 181 15.75 8.24 -3.21
N PHE A 182 14.55 8.45 -2.68
CA PHE A 182 14.35 8.83 -1.29
C PHE A 182 14.81 7.72 -0.32
N ALA A 183 14.52 6.46 -0.62
CA ALA A 183 14.95 5.32 0.17
C ALA A 183 16.48 5.14 0.16
N MET A 184 17.12 5.32 -1.01
CA MET A 184 18.59 5.33 -1.11
C MET A 184 19.21 6.46 -0.29
N PHE A 185 18.61 7.66 -0.32
CA PHE A 185 19.04 8.79 0.52
C PHE A 185 18.97 8.44 2.01
N LEU A 186 17.92 7.75 2.44
CA LEU A 186 17.78 7.27 3.83
C LEU A 186 18.63 6.03 4.15
N SER A 187 19.38 5.49 3.18
CA SER A 187 20.15 4.24 3.33
C SER A 187 19.30 3.06 3.81
N VAL A 188 18.08 2.94 3.29
CA VAL A 188 17.11 1.89 3.64
C VAL A 188 17.74 0.51 3.40
N ASN A 189 17.70 -0.35 4.42
CA ASN A 189 18.08 -1.75 4.26
C ASN A 189 16.87 -2.61 3.85
N PRO A 190 16.86 -3.20 2.63
CA PRO A 190 15.74 -4.00 2.12
C PRO A 190 15.45 -5.25 2.95
N GLN A 191 16.45 -5.78 3.67
CA GLN A 191 16.29 -7.01 4.45
C GLN A 191 15.41 -6.81 5.69
N VAL A 192 15.21 -5.58 6.15
CA VAL A 192 14.46 -5.31 7.39
C VAL A 192 13.29 -4.36 7.17
N VAL A 193 12.98 -3.99 5.93
CA VAL A 193 11.93 -3.01 5.63
C VAL A 193 10.97 -3.63 4.62
N LEU A 194 9.70 -3.77 5.01
CA LEU A 194 8.72 -4.39 4.13
C LEU A 194 8.35 -3.47 2.97
N GLY A 195 8.16 -4.08 1.81
CA GLY A 195 7.66 -3.41 0.60
C GLY A 195 8.74 -2.71 -0.22
N TYR A 196 9.98 -2.68 0.27
CA TYR A 196 11.11 -2.19 -0.49
C TYR A 196 11.78 -3.37 -1.20
N TRP A 197 11.68 -3.41 -2.53
CA TRP A 197 12.29 -4.43 -3.37
C TRP A 197 13.46 -3.78 -4.11
N SER A 198 14.68 -4.16 -3.77
CA SER A 198 15.92 -3.76 -4.45
C SER A 198 16.79 -4.98 -4.70
#